data_AF-A0AAD9UKN3-F1
#
_entry.id   AF-A0AAD9UKN3-F1
#
_cell.length_a   1.000
_cell.length_b   1.000
_cell.length_c   1.000
_cell.angle_alpha   90.00
_cell.angle_beta   90.00
_cell.angle_gamma   90.00
#
_symmetry.space_group_name_H-M   'P 1'
#
loop_
_entity.id
_entity.type
_entity.pdbx_description
1 polymer ?
#
loop_
_entity_poly.entity_id
_entity_poly.type
_entity_poly.pdbx_seq_one_letter_code
_entity_poly.pdbx_strand_id
1 'polypeptide(L)'
;MGHRFWAPPREEIVDKNALESKRTRLINFTGTFEPVKWTCRAPLSNGQLCPRMDRFKCPFHGTIIARDDMGKPRNEAEVKREKEEAEEKQGSTAEWDDPELQREIQASTGVDLRRKGKGKGRGKQSNLTDLKKSGTSSRKRLETKVFKRRAMNRVAEAMNSLDAKRFKDKFGNNFNYTHSHT
;
A
#
# COMPACT_ATOMS: atom_id res chain seq x y z
N MET A 1 4.21 -17.08 41.52
CA MET A 1 3.98 -15.63 41.32
C MET A 1 3.73 -15.39 39.85
N GLY A 2 2.48 -15.10 39.46
CA GLY A 2 2.10 -14.87 38.07
C GLY A 2 2.33 -13.42 37.64
N HIS A 3 2.79 -13.22 36.42
CA HIS A 3 3.03 -11.89 35.84
C HIS A 3 1.70 -11.13 35.71
N ARG A 4 1.69 -9.85 36.08
CA ARG A 4 0.50 -8.98 36.15
C ARG A 4 -0.33 -8.93 34.86
N PHE A 5 0.29 -9.22 33.72
CA PHE A 5 -0.35 -9.31 32.41
C PHE A 5 -1.35 -10.46 32.28
N TRP A 6 -1.15 -11.56 33.02
CA TRP A 6 -1.97 -12.78 32.94
C TRP A 6 -2.95 -12.92 34.13
N ALA A 7 -3.03 -11.91 34.99
CA ALA A 7 -4.01 -11.88 36.07
C ALA A 7 -5.33 -11.28 35.56
N PRO A 8 -6.49 -11.71 36.07
CA PRO A 8 -7.76 -11.07 35.75
C PRO A 8 -7.68 -9.57 36.12
N PRO A 9 -8.25 -8.69 35.28
CA PRO A 9 -8.23 -7.27 35.57
C PRO A 9 -8.90 -7.04 36.93
N ARG A 10 -8.18 -6.40 37.86
CA ARG A 10 -8.83 -5.87 39.06
C ARG A 10 -9.81 -4.81 38.60
N GLU A 11 -10.97 -4.72 39.24
CA GLU A 11 -11.94 -3.66 38.99
C GLU A 11 -11.22 -2.30 39.03
N GLU A 12 -11.03 -1.70 37.86
CA GLU A 12 -10.43 -0.38 37.75
C GLU A 12 -11.44 0.62 38.30
N ILE A 13 -11.23 1.06 39.55
CA ILE A 13 -12.01 2.14 40.14
C ILE A 13 -11.58 3.42 39.41
N VAL A 14 -12.31 3.75 38.34
CA VAL A 14 -12.12 5.00 37.62
C VAL A 14 -12.69 6.12 38.49
N ASP A 15 -11.80 6.92 39.09
CA ASP A 15 -12.19 8.14 39.79
C ASP A 15 -12.77 9.14 38.77
N LYS A 16 -14.10 9.23 38.77
CA LYS A 16 -14.87 10.08 37.85
C LYS A 16 -14.52 11.56 38.04
N ASN A 17 -14.27 11.98 39.27
CA ASN A 17 -13.90 13.37 39.58
C ASN A 17 -12.52 13.70 39.03
N ALA A 18 -11.56 12.77 39.14
CA ALA A 18 -10.23 12.92 38.55
C ALA A 18 -10.29 12.97 37.01
N LEU A 19 -11.20 12.21 36.38
CA LEU A 19 -11.41 12.21 34.93
C LEU A 19 -12.04 13.52 34.45
N GLU A 20 -13.06 14.03 35.15
CA GLU A 20 -13.67 15.33 34.87
C GLU A 20 -12.67 16.48 35.04
N SER A 21 -11.87 16.44 36.11
CA SER A 21 -10.81 17.42 36.35
C SER A 21 -9.73 17.42 35.27
N LYS A 22 -9.50 16.31 34.56
CA LYS A 22 -8.56 16.26 33.42
C LYS A 22 -9.17 16.84 32.15
N ARG A 23 -10.50 16.76 31.99
CA ARG A 23 -11.23 17.31 30.83
C ARG A 23 -11.32 18.83 30.86
N THR A 24 -11.38 19.43 32.04
CA THR A 24 -11.60 20.89 32.22
C THR A 24 -10.34 21.68 32.54
N ARG A 25 -9.17 21.03 32.62
CA ARG A 25 -7.89 21.74 32.81
C ARG A 25 -7.61 22.66 31.62
N LEU A 26 -7.71 23.96 31.84
CA LEU A 26 -7.19 24.97 30.93
C LEU A 26 -5.68 25.07 31.12
N ILE A 27 -4.92 24.77 30.07
CA ILE A 27 -3.48 25.03 30.03
C ILE A 27 -3.32 26.38 29.33
N ASN A 28 -3.14 27.43 30.12
CA ASN A 28 -2.88 28.76 29.57
C ASN A 28 -1.48 28.76 28.93
N PHE A 29 -1.39 29.18 27.67
CA PHE A 29 -0.10 29.40 27.02
C PHE A 29 0.60 30.59 27.70
N THR A 30 1.66 30.31 28.45
CA THR A 30 2.42 31.32 29.21
C THR A 30 3.34 32.18 28.35
N GLY A 31 3.41 31.90 27.04
CA GLY A 31 4.29 32.60 26.10
C GLY A 31 3.57 33.66 25.26
N THR A 32 4.36 34.40 24.50
CA THR A 32 3.86 35.29 23.44
C THR A 32 3.66 34.49 22.16
N PHE A 33 2.47 34.60 21.56
CA PHE A 33 2.21 34.00 20.25
C PHE A 33 3.00 34.77 19.19
N GLU A 34 3.85 34.09 18.42
CA GLU A 34 4.47 34.67 17.21
C GLU A 34 3.95 33.93 15.98
N PRO A 35 3.52 34.65 14.95
CA PRO A 35 3.06 34.04 13.71
C PRO A 35 4.21 33.34 12.98
N VAL A 36 3.88 32.28 12.24
CA VAL A 36 4.85 31.58 11.40
C VAL A 36 5.25 32.47 10.23
N LYS A 37 6.56 32.69 10.06
CA LYS A 37 7.11 33.65 9.10
C LYS A 37 7.07 33.15 7.64
N TRP A 38 7.25 31.86 7.41
CA TRP A 38 7.37 31.31 6.05
C TRP A 38 6.93 29.83 5.96
N THR A 39 6.53 29.42 4.75
CA THR A 39 6.30 28.02 4.39
C THR A 39 7.62 27.29 4.15
N CYS A 40 7.63 25.96 4.29
CA CYS A 40 8.81 25.12 4.09
C CYS A 40 9.41 25.25 2.69
N ARG A 41 8.56 25.30 1.65
CA ARG A 41 8.95 25.49 0.24
C ARG A 41 10.05 24.55 -0.29
N ALA A 42 10.33 23.44 0.39
CA ALA A 42 11.25 22.45 -0.12
C ALA A 42 10.67 21.82 -1.41
N PRO A 43 11.51 21.57 -2.44
CA PRO A 43 11.06 20.98 -3.69
C PRO A 43 10.63 19.52 -3.47
N LEU A 44 9.40 19.20 -3.88
CA LEU A 44 8.83 17.86 -3.80
C LEU A 44 9.11 17.09 -5.10
N SER A 45 9.00 15.75 -5.04
CA SER A 45 9.18 14.87 -6.21
C SER A 45 8.15 15.06 -7.32
N ASN A 46 7.01 15.70 -7.02
CA ASN A 46 5.97 16.06 -7.97
C ASN A 46 6.23 17.41 -8.69
N GLY A 47 7.31 18.12 -8.34
CA GLY A 47 7.65 19.44 -8.87
C GLY A 47 6.96 20.62 -8.18
N GLN A 48 6.10 20.38 -7.19
CA GLN A 48 5.52 21.45 -6.36
C GLN A 48 6.42 21.77 -5.16
N LEU A 49 6.14 22.87 -4.47
CA LEU A 49 6.83 23.25 -3.24
C LEU A 49 6.04 22.82 -2.01
N CYS A 50 6.73 22.45 -0.93
CA CYS A 50 6.08 22.05 0.32
C CYS A 50 5.22 23.19 0.91
N PRO A 51 3.89 23.00 1.07
CA PRO A 51 2.98 24.04 1.56
C PRO A 51 2.98 24.19 3.08
N ARG A 52 3.72 23.34 3.80
CA ARG A 52 3.65 23.22 5.26
C ARG A 52 4.26 24.44 5.96
N MET A 53 3.60 24.93 7.00
CA MET A 53 3.97 26.13 7.79
C MET A 53 4.25 25.76 9.24
N ASP A 54 5.23 24.90 9.49
CA ASP A 54 5.67 24.65 10.87
C ASP A 54 6.60 25.78 11.35
N ARG A 55 6.77 25.94 12.67
CA ARG A 55 7.50 27.09 13.24
C ARG A 55 9.03 26.96 13.20
N PHE A 56 9.54 25.74 13.33
CA PHE A 56 11.00 25.49 13.40
C PHE A 56 11.46 24.39 12.42
N LYS A 57 10.77 23.25 12.40
CA LYS A 57 11.13 22.09 11.57
C LYS A 57 9.91 21.54 10.84
N CYS A 58 10.09 21.26 9.55
CA CYS A 58 9.19 20.46 8.74
C CYS A 58 9.46 18.97 9.02
N PRO A 59 8.44 18.16 9.33
CA PRO A 59 8.61 16.72 9.56
C PRO A 59 9.24 15.95 8.40
N PHE A 60 9.11 16.48 7.17
CA PHE A 60 9.59 15.81 5.96
C PHE A 60 10.96 16.31 5.50
N HIS A 61 11.25 17.60 5.67
CA HIS A 61 12.41 18.26 5.06
C HIS A 61 13.38 18.86 6.08
N GLY A 62 13.16 18.66 7.38
CA GLY A 62 14.03 19.15 8.43
C GLY A 62 13.81 20.64 8.74
N THR A 63 14.88 21.36 9.07
CA THR A 63 14.80 22.76 9.51
C THR A 63 14.25 23.66 8.42
N ILE A 64 13.30 24.53 8.79
CA ILE A 64 12.65 25.42 7.84
C ILE A 64 13.52 26.66 7.64
N ILE A 65 13.98 26.84 6.41
CA ILE A 65 14.85 27.94 5.98
C ILE A 65 14.12 28.86 5.00
N ALA A 66 14.58 30.10 4.88
CA ALA A 66 14.01 31.06 3.94
C ALA A 66 14.33 30.66 2.49
N ARG A 67 13.30 30.23 1.75
CA ARG A 67 13.39 29.85 0.33
C ARG A 67 12.57 30.79 -0.56
N ASP A 68 13.03 30.98 -1.80
CA ASP A 68 12.32 31.75 -2.82
C ASP A 68 11.08 31.00 -3.37
N ASP A 69 10.39 31.59 -4.35
CA ASP A 69 9.22 30.97 -5.01
C ASP A 69 9.58 29.76 -5.89
N MET A 70 10.87 29.48 -6.09
CA MET A 70 11.39 28.30 -6.78
C MET A 70 11.90 27.22 -5.82
N GLY A 71 11.84 27.46 -4.50
CA GLY A 71 12.31 26.53 -3.47
C GLY A 71 13.83 26.53 -3.24
N LYS A 72 14.55 27.54 -3.75
CA LYS A 72 15.99 27.72 -3.51
C LYS A 72 16.24 28.52 -2.24
N PRO A 73 17.23 28.15 -1.40
CA PRO A 73 17.62 28.96 -0.25
C PRO A 73 18.05 30.36 -0.65
N ARG A 74 17.58 31.40 0.06
CA ARG A 74 17.97 32.78 -0.20
C ARG A 74 19.35 33.16 0.36
N ASN A 75 19.77 32.48 1.43
CA ASN A 75 21.04 32.75 2.11
C ASN A 75 22.17 31.87 1.57
N GLU A 76 23.33 32.44 1.28
CA GLU A 76 24.48 31.70 0.75
C GLU A 76 25.05 30.64 1.71
N ALA A 77 25.01 30.92 3.02
CA ALA A 77 25.41 29.95 4.05
C ALA A 77 24.51 28.69 4.04
N GLU A 78 23.21 28.88 3.79
CA GLU A 78 22.24 27.79 3.68
C GLU A 78 22.47 26.98 2.40
N VAL A 79 22.82 27.65 1.29
CA VAL A 79 23.19 26.97 0.04
C VAL A 79 24.44 26.11 0.22
N LYS A 80 25.48 26.62 0.91
CA LYS A 80 26.68 25.83 1.20
C LYS A 80 26.36 24.61 2.05
N ARG A 81 25.59 24.79 3.13
CA ARG A 81 25.21 23.69 4.01
C ARG A 81 24.40 22.61 3.29
N GLU A 82 23.42 22.99 2.46
CA GLU A 82 22.66 22.02 1.67
C GLU A 82 23.53 21.26 0.66
N LYS A 83 24.54 21.91 0.07
CA LYS A 83 25.48 21.27 -0.84
C LYS A 83 26.40 20.29 -0.10
N GLU A 84 26.98 20.69 1.02
CA GLU A 84 27.81 19.84 1.86
C GLU A 84 27.02 18.62 2.36
N GLU A 85 25.79 18.81 2.86
CA GLU A 85 24.91 17.71 3.26
C GLU A 85 24.52 16.79 2.09
N ALA A 86 24.36 17.34 0.87
CA ALA A 86 24.04 16.56 -0.31
C ALA A 86 25.25 15.75 -0.80
N GLU A 87 26.45 16.32 -0.74
CA GLU A 87 27.72 15.66 -1.06
C GLU A 87 28.02 14.56 -0.04
N GLU A 88 27.83 14.82 1.26
CA GLU A 88 27.97 13.83 2.32
C GLU A 88 27.00 12.66 2.10
N LYS A 89 25.72 12.93 1.79
CA LYS A 89 24.74 11.87 1.48
C LYS A 89 25.06 11.09 0.22
N GLN A 90 25.74 11.69 -0.76
CA GLN A 90 26.17 11.00 -1.99
C GLN A 90 27.46 10.20 -1.76
N GLY A 91 28.37 10.69 -0.93
CA GLY A 91 29.63 10.05 -0.59
C GLY A 91 29.50 8.96 0.46
N SER A 92 28.51 9.06 1.36
CA SER A 92 28.18 7.99 2.31
C SER A 92 27.38 6.91 1.58
N THR A 93 28.07 5.95 0.95
CA THR A 93 27.49 4.62 0.82
C THR A 93 27.11 4.20 2.24
N ALA A 94 25.82 3.99 2.49
CA ALA A 94 25.36 3.69 3.83
C ALA A 94 26.17 2.52 4.38
N GLU A 95 26.57 2.56 5.65
CA GLU A 95 27.46 1.55 6.26
C GLU A 95 26.96 0.10 6.07
N TRP A 96 25.64 -0.08 5.89
CA TRP A 96 25.01 -1.37 5.62
C TRP A 96 25.03 -1.81 4.13
N ASP A 97 25.39 -0.93 3.21
CA ASP A 97 25.44 -1.14 1.75
C ASP A 97 26.87 -1.51 1.31
N ASP A 98 27.49 -2.48 1.99
CA ASP A 98 28.84 -2.97 1.69
C ASP A 98 28.87 -3.86 0.43
N PRO A 99 29.63 -3.49 -0.63
CA PRO A 99 29.76 -4.29 -1.84
C PRO A 99 30.37 -5.68 -1.66
N GLU A 100 31.19 -5.91 -0.63
CA GLU A 100 31.75 -7.24 -0.33
C GLU A 100 30.70 -8.16 0.26
N LEU A 101 30.07 -7.72 1.34
CA LEU A 101 28.95 -8.43 1.98
C LEU A 101 27.83 -8.78 0.98
N GLN A 102 27.48 -7.86 0.07
CA GLN A 102 26.48 -8.14 -0.95
C GLN A 102 26.86 -9.27 -1.90
N ARG A 103 28.14 -9.39 -2.27
CA ARG A 103 28.63 -10.47 -3.15
C ARG A 103 28.56 -11.81 -2.44
N GLU A 104 28.89 -11.85 -1.16
CA GLU A 104 28.81 -13.07 -0.34
C GLU A 104 27.36 -13.55 -0.18
N ILE A 105 26.43 -12.63 0.12
CA ILE A 105 25.00 -12.98 0.23
C ILE A 105 24.46 -13.44 -1.13
N GLN A 106 24.85 -12.80 -2.24
CA GLN A 106 24.50 -13.24 -3.60
C GLN A 106 25.01 -14.65 -3.87
N ALA A 107 26.27 -14.96 -3.52
CA ALA A 107 26.87 -16.28 -3.70
C ALA A 107 26.16 -17.34 -2.84
N SER A 108 25.83 -17.02 -1.59
CA SER A 108 25.13 -17.93 -0.67
C SER A 108 23.67 -18.18 -1.06
N THR A 109 22.97 -17.15 -1.56
CA THR A 109 21.52 -17.20 -1.82
C THR A 109 21.21 -17.54 -3.28
N GLY A 110 22.17 -17.37 -4.20
CA GLY A 110 21.99 -17.54 -5.64
C GLY A 110 21.10 -16.47 -6.30
N VAL A 111 20.80 -15.37 -5.59
CA VAL A 111 19.92 -14.29 -6.03
C VAL A 111 20.75 -13.03 -6.27
N ASP A 112 20.63 -12.42 -7.46
CA ASP A 112 21.30 -11.16 -7.81
C ASP A 112 20.71 -9.97 -7.02
N LEU A 113 21.46 -9.46 -6.04
CA LEU A 113 21.08 -8.32 -5.19
C LEU A 113 21.50 -6.97 -5.78
N ARG A 114 22.18 -6.95 -6.94
CA ARG A 114 22.54 -5.69 -7.58
C ARG A 114 21.26 -4.93 -7.88
N ARG A 115 21.18 -3.68 -7.41
CA ARG A 115 20.09 -2.77 -7.77
C ARG A 115 20.18 -2.48 -9.28
N LYS A 116 19.55 -3.32 -10.11
CA LYS A 116 19.41 -3.01 -11.52
C LYS A 116 18.72 -1.64 -11.58
N GLY A 117 19.44 -0.66 -12.11
CA GLY A 117 18.87 0.63 -12.49
C GLY A 117 17.56 0.35 -13.23
N LYS A 118 16.58 1.22 -13.01
CA LYS A 118 15.22 1.12 -13.56
C LYS A 118 15.27 1.26 -15.09
N GLY A 119 15.86 0.28 -15.77
CA GLY A 119 15.74 0.10 -17.20
C GLY A 119 14.25 -0.06 -17.47
N LYS A 120 13.78 0.57 -18.54
CA LYS A 120 12.45 0.34 -19.12
C LYS A 120 12.36 -1.10 -19.63
N GLY A 121 12.42 -2.07 -18.72
CA GLY A 121 12.19 -3.47 -18.95
C GLY A 121 10.70 -3.73 -18.87
N ARG A 122 10.17 -4.37 -19.91
CA ARG A 122 8.75 -4.74 -20.05
C ARG A 122 8.22 -5.32 -18.73
N GLY A 123 7.21 -4.63 -18.18
CA GLY A 123 6.45 -4.89 -16.96
C GLY A 123 6.74 -6.15 -16.16
N LYS A 124 7.60 -6.02 -15.14
CA LYS A 124 7.45 -6.84 -13.92
C LYS A 124 6.16 -6.38 -13.24
N GLN A 125 5.21 -7.29 -13.10
CA GLN A 125 3.95 -7.03 -12.41
C GLN A 125 4.32 -6.63 -10.97
N SER A 126 4.06 -5.37 -10.60
CA SER A 126 4.07 -4.99 -9.19
C SER A 126 3.05 -5.87 -8.48
N ASN A 127 3.37 -6.40 -7.29
CA ASN A 127 2.40 -7.10 -6.42
C ASN A 127 1.27 -6.18 -5.91
N LEU A 128 1.13 -4.98 -6.49
CA LEU A 128 0.06 -4.04 -6.27
C LEU A 128 -1.06 -4.33 -7.27
N THR A 129 -2.24 -4.69 -6.76
CA THR A 129 -3.45 -4.83 -7.58
C THR A 129 -3.89 -3.44 -8.06
N ASP A 130 -3.77 -3.22 -9.36
CA ASP A 130 -4.16 -1.97 -10.01
C ASP A 130 -5.69 -1.88 -10.06
N LEU A 131 -6.30 -1.10 -9.14
CA LEU A 131 -7.77 -0.99 -9.00
C LEU A 131 -8.47 -0.50 -10.28
N LYS A 132 -7.74 0.19 -11.17
CA LYS A 132 -8.24 0.65 -12.47
C LYS A 132 -8.14 -0.42 -13.56
N LYS A 133 -7.28 -1.42 -13.40
CA LYS A 133 -7.26 -2.60 -14.28
C LYS A 133 -8.33 -3.57 -13.78
N SER A 134 -9.48 -3.58 -14.44
CA SER A 134 -10.59 -4.52 -14.22
C SER A 134 -10.24 -6.02 -14.42
N GLY A 135 -8.95 -6.34 -14.62
CA GLY A 135 -8.41 -7.69 -14.82
C GLY A 135 -8.61 -8.65 -13.66
N THR A 136 -8.77 -8.15 -12.42
CA THR A 136 -8.91 -8.98 -11.21
C THR A 136 -10.23 -8.75 -10.48
N SER A 137 -11.30 -8.37 -11.18
CA SER A 137 -12.64 -8.38 -10.58
C SER A 137 -13.07 -9.82 -10.27
N SER A 138 -13.71 -10.02 -9.11
CA SER A 138 -14.34 -11.31 -8.76
C SER A 138 -15.21 -11.85 -9.89
N ARG A 139 -15.92 -10.98 -10.60
CA ARG A 139 -16.76 -11.33 -11.76
C ARG A 139 -15.93 -11.96 -12.88
N LYS A 140 -14.82 -11.34 -13.29
CA LYS A 140 -13.95 -11.83 -14.38
C LYS A 140 -13.25 -13.15 -14.04
N ARG A 141 -12.88 -13.33 -12.76
CA ARG A 141 -12.33 -14.60 -12.25
C ARG A 141 -13.37 -15.72 -12.24
N LEU A 142 -14.62 -15.40 -11.92
CA LEU A 142 -15.71 -16.37 -11.99
C LEU A 142 -16.08 -16.67 -13.43
N GLU A 143 -16.16 -15.66 -14.28
CA GLU A 143 -16.45 -15.77 -15.72
C GLU A 143 -15.47 -16.74 -16.40
N THR A 144 -14.18 -16.59 -16.15
CA THR A 144 -13.15 -17.49 -16.68
C THR A 144 -13.20 -18.91 -16.11
N LYS A 145 -13.90 -19.16 -15.00
CA LYS A 145 -14.11 -20.52 -14.45
C LYS A 145 -15.42 -21.14 -14.93
N VAL A 146 -16.49 -20.35 -14.97
CA VAL A 146 -17.85 -20.75 -15.34
C VAL A 146 -17.97 -20.94 -16.85
N PHE A 147 -17.46 -20.02 -17.65
CA PHE A 147 -17.52 -20.08 -19.12
C PHE A 147 -16.34 -20.85 -19.75
N LYS A 148 -15.67 -21.73 -19.00
CA LYS A 148 -14.73 -22.67 -19.61
C LYS A 148 -15.53 -23.63 -20.49
N ARG A 149 -15.10 -23.81 -21.75
CA ARG A 149 -15.75 -24.74 -22.70
C ARG A 149 -16.02 -26.13 -22.10
N ARG A 150 -15.06 -26.70 -21.34
CA ARG A 150 -15.26 -27.97 -20.62
C ARG A 150 -16.31 -27.91 -19.51
N ALA A 151 -16.43 -26.79 -18.79
CA ALA A 151 -17.45 -26.62 -17.76
C ALA A 151 -18.85 -26.49 -18.39
N MET A 152 -18.96 -25.68 -19.45
CA MET A 152 -20.21 -25.53 -20.21
C MET A 152 -20.66 -26.85 -20.83
N ASN A 153 -19.75 -27.62 -21.44
CA ASN A 153 -20.08 -28.92 -22.01
C ASN A 153 -20.60 -29.91 -20.95
N ARG A 154 -19.98 -29.98 -19.76
CA ARG A 154 -20.47 -30.85 -18.68
C ARG A 154 -21.88 -30.48 -18.21
N VAL A 155 -22.17 -29.17 -18.12
CA VAL A 155 -23.50 -28.70 -17.73
C VAL A 155 -24.51 -29.04 -18.83
N ALA A 156 -24.16 -28.81 -20.10
CA ALA A 156 -25.02 -29.17 -21.23
C ALA A 156 -25.29 -30.68 -21.30
N GLU A 157 -24.27 -31.52 -21.12
CA GLU A 157 -24.40 -32.98 -21.05
C GLU A 157 -25.30 -33.41 -19.89
N ALA A 158 -25.13 -32.82 -18.71
CA ALA A 158 -25.97 -33.12 -17.55
C ALA A 158 -27.44 -32.74 -17.82
N MET A 159 -27.69 -31.55 -18.38
CA MET A 159 -29.05 -31.11 -18.76
C MET A 159 -29.66 -32.03 -19.82
N ASN A 160 -28.90 -32.37 -20.87
CA ASN A 160 -29.34 -33.31 -21.91
C ASN A 160 -29.66 -34.69 -21.33
N SER A 161 -28.89 -35.17 -20.35
CA SER A 161 -29.14 -36.45 -19.70
C SER A 161 -30.44 -36.45 -18.87
N LEU A 162 -30.74 -35.33 -18.21
CA LEU A 162 -31.97 -35.16 -17.44
C LEU A 162 -33.17 -35.07 -18.36
N ASP A 163 -33.05 -34.34 -19.47
CA ASP A 163 -34.12 -34.23 -20.46
C ASP A 163 -34.36 -35.56 -21.17
N ALA A 164 -33.31 -36.32 -21.51
CA ALA A 164 -33.44 -37.67 -22.04
C ALA A 164 -34.13 -38.63 -21.06
N LYS A 165 -33.83 -38.54 -19.76
CA LYS A 165 -34.53 -39.32 -18.71
C LYS A 165 -36.00 -38.93 -18.60
N ARG A 166 -36.30 -37.63 -18.52
CA ARG A 166 -37.69 -37.14 -18.47
C ARG A 166 -38.48 -37.55 -19.70
N PHE A 167 -37.86 -37.48 -20.88
CA PHE A 167 -38.48 -37.92 -22.12
C PHE A 167 -38.78 -39.42 -22.06
N LYS A 168 -37.82 -40.24 -21.64
CA LYS A 168 -38.00 -41.68 -21.48
C LYS A 168 -39.08 -42.03 -20.45
N ASP A 169 -39.12 -41.35 -19.31
CA ASP A 169 -40.10 -41.60 -18.25
C ASP A 169 -41.52 -41.23 -18.69
N LYS A 170 -41.68 -40.11 -19.42
CA LYS A 170 -43.00 -39.63 -19.85
C LYS A 170 -43.51 -40.25 -21.15
N PHE A 171 -42.60 -40.55 -22.08
CA PHE A 171 -42.94 -40.91 -23.46
C PHE A 171 -42.32 -42.22 -23.92
N GLY A 172 -41.48 -42.88 -23.11
CA GLY A 172 -40.81 -44.14 -23.49
C GLY A 172 -41.76 -45.33 -23.72
N ASN A 173 -42.95 -45.29 -23.14
CA ASN A 173 -43.98 -46.33 -23.32
C ASN A 173 -44.98 -45.98 -24.44
N ASN A 174 -44.83 -44.84 -25.12
CA ASN A 174 -45.73 -44.41 -26.17
C ASN A 174 -45.08 -44.63 -27.55
N PHE A 175 -45.45 -45.73 -28.22
CA PHE A 175 -44.90 -46.14 -29.52
C PHE A 175 -45.18 -45.18 -30.68
N ASN A 176 -46.05 -44.17 -30.51
CA ASN A 176 -46.29 -43.15 -31.53
C ASN A 176 -45.09 -42.22 -31.76
N TYR A 177 -44.14 -42.14 -30.81
CA TYR A 177 -43.01 -41.19 -30.87
C TYR A 177 -41.65 -41.85 -31.13
N THR A 178 -41.60 -43.17 -31.37
CA THR A 178 -40.33 -43.90 -31.53
C THR A 178 -39.75 -43.85 -32.95
N HIS A 179 -40.47 -43.27 -33.92
CA HIS A 179 -40.14 -43.34 -35.35
C HIS A 179 -39.81 -41.99 -36.03
N SER A 180 -39.63 -40.88 -35.29
CA SER A 180 -39.52 -39.54 -35.90
C SER A 180 -38.09 -39.02 -36.11
N HIS A 181 -37.07 -39.86 -36.17
CA HIS A 181 -35.68 -39.42 -36.40
C HIS A 181 -35.03 -40.17 -37.59
N THR A 182 -35.15 -39.57 -38.77
CA THR A 182 -34.15 -39.60 -39.85
C THR A 182 -33.46 -38.26 -39.91
#